data_AF-A0A4Y7SWI3-F1
#
_entry.id   AF-A0A4Y7SWI3-F1
#
_cell.length_a   1.000
_cell.length_b   1.000
_cell.length_c   1.000
_cell.angle_alpha   90.00
_cell.angle_beta   90.00
_cell.angle_gamma   90.00
#
_symmetry.space_group_name_H-M   'P 1'
#
loop_
_entity.id
_entity.type
_entity.pdbx_description
1 polymer ?
#
loop_
_entity_poly.entity_id
_entity_poly.type
_entity_poly.pdbx_seq_one_letter_code
_entity_poly.pdbx_strand_id
1 'polypeptide(L)'
;MTGSTKRKRNQAENSPVGTVFQPYDPHAPKKTRRVLVDLTPEVREKNQREWAAKQKERDEEKAKEDARRERELKEAEDRLVVESVELLRERGHETLFKFLKSLYTTRDQQLSGQVSKMVGHHAEELLEFIQARDSTAKTADWVKENFAKVLASEMDGVTQLLRPQRNGEVSVVLDEFSLEKLLENTEGIAPNLRQLVSDLLGYEQDQVTKKKKDVGKEIIDSPTQSGLSGKAPNSRILTRITRDDIPIWQPAEFENLSPQ
;
A
#
# COMPACT_ATOMS: atom_id res chain seq x y z
N MET A 1 41.78 0.80 -8.45
CA MET A 1 40.88 -0.36 -8.27
C MET A 1 39.74 -0.23 -9.28
N THR A 2 39.67 -1.13 -10.26
CA THR A 2 38.79 -1.03 -11.43
C THR A 2 37.60 -1.99 -11.29
N GLY A 3 36.38 -1.45 -11.22
CA GLY A 3 35.13 -2.22 -11.21
C GLY A 3 34.66 -2.52 -12.64
N SER A 4 34.65 -3.80 -12.99
CA SER A 4 34.22 -4.37 -14.27
C SER A 4 32.71 -4.59 -14.30
N THR A 5 31.99 -3.97 -15.23
CA THR A 5 30.57 -4.27 -15.49
C THR A 5 30.46 -5.46 -16.46
N LYS A 6 30.01 -6.60 -15.92
CA LYS A 6 29.76 -7.85 -16.65
C LYS A 6 28.69 -7.67 -17.72
N ARG A 7 29.07 -7.74 -19.00
CA ARG A 7 28.12 -8.01 -20.10
C ARG A 7 27.65 -9.46 -20.00
N LYS A 8 26.33 -9.67 -19.90
CA LYS A 8 25.68 -10.99 -20.02
C LYS A 8 26.02 -11.58 -21.39
N ARG A 9 26.86 -12.62 -21.38
CA ARG A 9 27.16 -13.47 -22.53
C ARG A 9 26.16 -14.62 -22.49
N ASN A 10 25.17 -14.61 -23.38
CA ASN A 10 24.35 -15.80 -23.58
C ASN A 10 25.24 -16.85 -24.27
N GLN A 11 25.61 -17.87 -23.50
CA GLN A 11 26.24 -19.11 -23.93
C GLN A 11 25.18 -19.94 -24.67
N ALA A 12 25.40 -20.20 -25.95
CA ALA A 12 24.85 -21.35 -26.66
C ALA A 12 26.05 -22.13 -27.20
N GLU A 13 26.67 -22.92 -26.32
CA GLU A 13 27.83 -23.78 -26.60
C GLU A 13 27.41 -25.05 -27.32
N ASN A 14 27.07 -24.91 -28.61
CA ASN A 14 27.25 -25.89 -29.70
C ASN A 14 26.47 -25.49 -30.97
N SER A 15 26.32 -24.19 -31.25
CA SER A 15 26.00 -23.79 -32.61
C SER A 15 27.31 -23.60 -33.36
N PRO A 16 27.55 -24.26 -34.51
CA PRO A 16 28.64 -23.85 -35.39
C PRO A 16 28.42 -22.37 -35.63
N VAL A 17 29.49 -21.56 -35.50
CA VAL A 17 29.46 -20.13 -35.79
C VAL A 17 28.76 -20.01 -37.13
N GLY A 18 27.50 -19.53 -37.09
CA GLY A 18 26.71 -19.28 -38.28
C GLY A 18 27.31 -18.05 -38.93
N THR A 19 28.47 -18.20 -39.55
CA THR A 19 28.81 -17.41 -40.74
C THR A 19 27.74 -17.76 -41.75
N VAL A 20 26.60 -17.10 -41.62
CA VAL A 20 25.67 -16.92 -42.73
C VAL A 20 26.54 -16.23 -43.77
N PHE A 21 26.95 -16.98 -44.79
CA PHE A 21 27.65 -16.45 -45.93
C PHE A 21 26.67 -15.48 -46.58
N GLN A 22 26.71 -14.20 -46.18
CA GLN A 22 25.94 -13.17 -46.85
C GLN A 22 26.47 -13.13 -48.28
N PRO A 23 25.61 -13.37 -49.30
CA PRO A 23 26.00 -13.18 -50.68
C PRO A 23 26.64 -11.81 -50.81
N TYR A 24 27.80 -11.73 -51.45
CA TYR A 24 28.46 -10.46 -51.70
C TYR A 24 27.51 -9.60 -52.53
N ASP A 25 26.88 -8.62 -51.88
CA ASP A 25 26.07 -7.62 -52.53
C ASP A 25 26.99 -6.44 -52.90
N PRO A 26 27.33 -6.25 -54.19
CA PRO A 26 28.20 -5.16 -54.63
C PRO A 26 27.57 -3.78 -54.39
N HIS A 27 26.28 -3.71 -54.05
CA HIS A 27 25.55 -2.49 -53.72
C HIS A 27 25.27 -2.32 -52.22
N ALA A 28 25.69 -3.27 -51.37
CA ALA A 28 25.54 -3.10 -49.94
C ALA A 28 26.31 -1.85 -49.49
N PRO A 29 25.67 -0.94 -48.72
CA PRO A 29 26.34 0.26 -48.24
C PRO A 29 27.53 -0.17 -47.37
N LYS A 30 28.74 0.17 -47.84
CA LYS A 30 29.98 -0.08 -47.10
C LYS A 30 29.83 0.54 -45.72
N LYS A 31 29.95 -0.25 -44.64
CA LYS A 31 29.94 0.26 -43.27
C LYS A 31 30.97 1.39 -43.18
N THR A 32 30.50 2.59 -42.87
CA THR A 32 31.34 3.78 -42.76
C THR A 32 32.42 3.50 -41.71
N ARG A 33 33.68 3.49 -42.15
CA ARG A 33 34.82 3.32 -41.25
C ARG A 33 34.82 4.54 -40.32
N ARG A 34 34.63 4.31 -39.02
CA ARG A 34 34.71 5.40 -38.03
C ARG A 34 36.12 5.97 -38.11
N VAL A 35 36.25 7.21 -38.57
CA VAL A 35 37.51 7.94 -38.55
C VAL A 35 37.81 8.25 -37.09
N LEU A 36 38.97 7.80 -36.60
CA LEU A 36 39.45 8.17 -35.28
C LEU A 36 39.90 9.64 -35.39
N VAL A 37 39.06 10.56 -34.92
CA VAL A 37 39.42 11.96 -34.76
C VAL A 37 40.23 12.08 -33.48
N ASP A 38 41.39 12.73 -33.53
CA ASP A 38 42.19 13.00 -32.33
C ASP A 38 41.39 13.92 -31.40
N LEU A 39 40.88 13.35 -30.29
CA LEU A 39 40.13 14.10 -29.29
C LEU A 39 41.09 15.02 -28.53
N THR A 40 41.21 16.27 -28.96
CA THR A 40 41.72 17.34 -28.10
C THR A 40 40.75 17.55 -26.92
N PRO A 41 41.25 17.98 -25.75
CA PRO A 41 40.43 18.16 -24.55
C PRO A 41 39.25 19.12 -24.77
N GLU A 42 39.41 20.14 -25.60
CA GLU A 42 38.35 21.11 -25.95
C GLU A 42 37.20 20.48 -26.75
N VAL A 43 37.50 19.58 -27.69
CA VAL A 43 36.48 18.85 -28.47
C VAL A 43 35.73 17.86 -27.58
N ARG A 44 36.42 17.26 -26.60
CA ARG A 44 35.78 16.39 -25.60
C ARG A 44 34.79 17.18 -24.73
N GLU A 45 35.19 18.34 -24.24
CA GLU A 45 34.34 19.18 -23.39
C GLU A 45 33.11 19.69 -24.15
N LYS A 46 33.29 20.14 -25.40
CA LYS A 46 32.17 20.55 -26.26
C LYS A 46 31.18 19.40 -26.50
N ASN A 47 31.68 18.20 -26.82
CA ASN A 47 30.83 17.02 -27.02
C ASN A 47 30.12 16.59 -25.72
N GLN A 48 30.76 16.74 -24.56
CA GLN A 48 30.13 16.47 -23.26
C GLN A 48 29.00 17.47 -22.96
N ARG A 49 29.21 18.75 -23.24
CA ARG A 49 28.19 19.80 -23.07
C ARG A 49 27.01 19.59 -24.02
N GLU A 50 27.26 19.27 -25.29
CA GLU A 50 26.21 18.97 -26.27
C GLU A 50 25.43 17.69 -25.91
N TRP A 51 26.13 16.65 -25.45
CA TRP A 51 25.48 15.43 -24.98
C TRP A 51 24.63 15.69 -23.74
N ALA A 52 25.13 16.46 -22.77
CA ALA A 52 24.39 16.84 -21.56
C ALA A 52 23.17 17.71 -21.89
N ALA A 53 23.30 18.67 -22.80
CA ALA A 53 22.17 19.49 -23.27
C ALA A 53 21.10 18.61 -23.95
N LYS A 54 21.53 17.66 -24.79
CA LYS A 54 20.62 16.72 -25.46
C LYS A 54 19.96 15.71 -24.52
N GLN A 55 20.63 15.34 -23.41
CA GLN A 55 19.98 14.55 -22.35
C GLN A 55 18.92 15.38 -21.64
N LYS A 56 19.24 16.62 -21.24
CA LYS A 56 18.26 17.52 -20.62
C LYS A 56 17.03 17.75 -21.49
N GLU A 57 17.22 18.02 -22.78
CA GLU A 57 16.12 18.19 -23.73
C GLU A 57 15.25 16.93 -23.83
N ARG A 58 15.85 15.74 -23.86
CA ARG A 58 15.13 14.46 -23.89
C ARG A 58 14.37 14.20 -22.59
N ASP A 59 14.97 14.52 -21.45
CA ASP A 59 14.34 14.33 -20.15
C ASP A 59 13.19 15.33 -19.95
N GLU A 60 13.33 16.56 -20.44
CA GLU A 60 12.26 17.55 -20.49
C GLU A 60 11.12 17.13 -21.44
N GLU A 61 11.44 16.57 -22.61
CA GLU A 61 10.44 16.05 -23.55
C GLU A 61 9.67 14.88 -22.96
N LYS A 62 10.37 13.93 -22.32
CA LYS A 62 9.73 12.81 -21.61
C LYS A 62 8.89 13.29 -20.43
N ALA A 63 9.38 14.23 -19.63
CA ALA A 63 8.61 14.77 -18.51
C ALA A 63 7.33 15.47 -18.99
N LYS A 64 7.39 16.17 -20.13
CA LYS A 64 6.20 16.78 -20.77
C LYS A 64 5.24 15.71 -21.30
N GLU A 65 5.75 14.65 -21.92
CA GLU A 65 4.93 13.55 -22.42
C GLU A 65 4.26 12.78 -21.28
N ASP A 66 5.00 12.46 -20.22
CA ASP A 66 4.49 11.75 -19.04
C ASP A 66 3.47 12.63 -18.29
N ALA A 67 3.72 13.93 -18.12
CA ALA A 67 2.75 14.86 -17.55
C ALA A 67 1.48 14.98 -18.42
N ARG A 68 1.59 14.85 -19.75
CA ARG A 68 0.42 14.84 -20.65
C ARG A 68 -0.37 13.54 -20.47
N ARG A 69 0.31 12.39 -20.42
CA ARG A 69 -0.34 11.09 -20.19
C ARG A 69 -1.03 11.03 -18.84
N GLU A 70 -0.41 11.55 -17.79
CA GLU A 70 -1.01 11.60 -16.45
C GLU A 70 -2.29 12.45 -16.43
N ARG A 71 -2.28 13.60 -17.12
CA ARG A 71 -3.50 14.41 -17.29
C ARG A 71 -4.59 13.68 -18.06
N GLU A 72 -4.24 13.05 -19.19
CA GLU A 72 -5.19 12.28 -20.00
C GLU A 72 -5.81 11.12 -19.19
N LEU A 73 -5.01 10.41 -18.39
CA LEU A 73 -5.48 9.35 -17.50
C LEU A 73 -6.42 9.90 -16.43
N LYS A 74 -6.03 11.00 -15.76
CA LYS A 74 -6.86 11.63 -14.73
C LYS A 74 -8.20 12.13 -15.29
N GLU A 75 -8.18 12.75 -16.46
CA GLU A 75 -9.40 13.18 -17.15
C GLU A 75 -10.29 12.00 -17.54
N ALA A 76 -9.71 10.87 -17.94
CA ALA A 76 -10.47 9.66 -18.24
C ALA A 76 -11.11 9.08 -16.97
N GLU A 77 -10.38 9.03 -15.86
CA GLU A 77 -10.91 8.61 -14.56
C GLU A 77 -12.05 9.51 -14.08
N ASP A 78 -11.86 10.84 -14.16
CA ASP A 78 -12.89 11.82 -13.78
C ASP A 78 -14.17 11.64 -14.61
N ARG A 79 -14.05 11.35 -15.91
CA ARG A 79 -15.20 11.06 -16.78
C ARG A 79 -15.96 9.82 -16.34
N LEU A 80 -15.25 8.74 -16.01
CA LEU A 80 -15.87 7.49 -15.53
C LEU A 80 -16.60 7.69 -14.21
N VAL A 81 -16.06 8.53 -13.31
CA VAL A 81 -16.73 8.87 -12.04
C VAL A 81 -18.04 9.61 -12.31
N VAL A 82 -18.04 10.60 -13.20
CA VAL A 82 -19.26 11.35 -13.56
C VAL A 82 -20.31 10.42 -14.16
N GLU A 83 -19.93 9.59 -15.14
CA GLU A 83 -20.82 8.62 -15.78
C GLU A 83 -21.40 7.63 -14.76
N SER A 84 -20.57 7.15 -13.83
CA SER A 84 -21.01 6.25 -12.76
C SER A 84 -22.05 6.90 -11.84
N VAL A 85 -21.87 8.17 -11.48
CA VAL A 85 -22.82 8.93 -10.64
C VAL A 85 -24.14 9.16 -11.38
N GLU A 86 -24.09 9.42 -12.69
CA GLU A 86 -25.29 9.57 -13.52
C GLU A 86 -26.07 8.25 -13.61
N LEU A 87 -25.40 7.13 -13.85
CA LEU A 87 -26.02 5.80 -13.86
C LEU A 87 -26.68 5.45 -12.51
N LEU A 88 -26.07 5.83 -11.38
CA LEU A 88 -26.68 5.64 -10.06
C LEU A 88 -27.98 6.44 -9.93
N ARG A 89 -28.00 7.65 -10.48
CA ARG A 89 -29.18 8.52 -10.50
C ARG A 89 -30.30 7.94 -11.35
N GLU A 90 -29.97 7.41 -12.52
CA GLU A 90 -30.93 6.71 -13.40
C GLU A 90 -31.53 5.47 -12.72
N ARG A 91 -30.73 4.76 -11.91
CA ARG A 91 -31.16 3.58 -11.14
C ARG A 91 -31.97 3.91 -9.88
N GLY A 92 -32.35 5.17 -9.68
CA GLY A 92 -33.25 5.60 -8.61
C GLY A 92 -32.55 6.10 -7.34
N HIS A 93 -31.23 6.23 -7.32
CA HIS A 93 -30.54 6.89 -6.21
C HIS A 93 -30.42 8.39 -6.50
N GLU A 94 -31.32 9.20 -5.92
CA GLU A 94 -31.35 10.65 -6.16
C GLU A 94 -30.02 11.37 -5.90
N THR A 95 -29.22 10.87 -4.96
CA THR A 95 -27.90 11.43 -4.62
C THR A 95 -26.90 10.32 -4.33
N LEU A 96 -25.61 10.59 -4.57
CA LEU A 96 -24.51 9.70 -4.20
C LEU A 96 -24.53 9.38 -2.69
N PHE A 97 -24.92 10.35 -1.85
CA PHE A 97 -25.08 10.14 -0.42
C PHE A 97 -26.13 9.07 -0.10
N LYS A 98 -27.30 9.09 -0.77
CA LYS A 98 -28.34 8.05 -0.56
C LYS A 98 -27.85 6.67 -0.98
N PHE A 99 -27.08 6.59 -2.07
CA PHE A 99 -26.45 5.34 -2.50
C PHE A 99 -25.46 4.81 -1.46
N LEU A 100 -24.49 5.64 -1.04
CA LEU A 100 -23.51 5.26 -0.02
C LEU A 100 -24.20 4.86 1.28
N LYS A 101 -25.19 5.62 1.74
CA LYS A 101 -25.97 5.27 2.93
C LYS A 101 -26.61 3.88 2.79
N SER A 102 -27.28 3.61 1.67
CA SER A 102 -27.87 2.30 1.40
C SER A 102 -26.84 1.17 1.35
N LEU A 103 -25.65 1.45 0.82
CA LEU A 103 -24.55 0.50 0.75
C LEU A 103 -24.01 0.14 2.14
N TYR A 104 -23.80 1.15 3.00
CA TYR A 104 -23.35 0.93 4.38
C TYR A 104 -24.42 0.32 5.30
N THR A 105 -25.71 0.49 4.98
CA THR A 105 -26.81 -0.09 5.76
C THR A 105 -27.45 -1.32 5.11
N THR A 106 -26.81 -1.89 4.10
CA THR A 106 -27.39 -3.04 3.38
C THR A 106 -27.54 -4.25 4.29
N ARG A 107 -28.64 -5.00 4.11
CA ARG A 107 -28.89 -6.27 4.82
C ARG A 107 -28.46 -7.48 4.00
N ASP A 108 -28.04 -7.28 2.75
CA ASP A 108 -27.48 -8.35 1.94
C ASP A 108 -26.10 -8.74 2.49
N GLN A 109 -25.96 -10.02 2.85
CA GLN A 109 -24.76 -10.57 3.45
C GLN A 109 -23.54 -10.48 2.52
N GLN A 110 -23.71 -10.66 1.21
CA GLN A 110 -22.60 -10.63 0.26
C GLN A 110 -22.07 -9.21 0.10
N LEU A 111 -22.97 -8.26 -0.12
CA LEU A 111 -22.63 -6.85 -0.24
C LEU A 111 -22.09 -6.29 1.08
N SER A 112 -22.71 -6.60 2.21
CA SER A 112 -22.20 -6.20 3.53
C SER A 112 -20.79 -6.74 3.76
N GLY A 113 -20.53 -8.00 3.44
CA GLY A 113 -19.19 -8.59 3.55
C GLY A 113 -18.15 -7.91 2.65
N GLN A 114 -18.53 -7.50 1.44
CA GLN A 114 -17.65 -6.73 0.55
C GLN A 114 -17.37 -5.33 1.10
N VAL A 115 -18.40 -4.63 1.56
CA VAL A 115 -18.27 -3.28 2.13
C VAL A 115 -17.43 -3.31 3.41
N SER A 116 -17.64 -4.29 4.30
CA SER A 116 -16.81 -4.45 5.50
C SER A 116 -15.35 -4.71 5.16
N LYS A 117 -15.05 -5.49 4.12
CA LYS A 117 -13.67 -5.69 3.65
C LYS A 117 -13.08 -4.40 3.08
N MET A 118 -13.84 -3.68 2.26
CA MET A 118 -13.41 -2.40 1.69
C MET A 118 -13.08 -1.41 2.81
N VAL A 119 -13.97 -1.25 3.80
CA VAL A 119 -13.72 -0.39 4.97
C VAL A 119 -12.50 -0.88 5.75
N GLY A 120 -12.39 -2.18 6.01
CA GLY A 120 -11.25 -2.71 6.77
C GLY A 120 -9.88 -2.46 6.12
N HIS A 121 -9.80 -2.35 4.79
CA HIS A 121 -8.54 -2.13 4.06
C HIS A 121 -8.31 -0.67 3.68
N HIS A 122 -9.37 0.09 3.41
CA HIS A 122 -9.29 1.44 2.83
C HIS A 122 -9.92 2.52 3.72
N ALA A 123 -10.28 2.23 4.98
CA ALA A 123 -10.89 3.23 5.87
C ALA A 123 -10.01 4.47 6.06
N GLU A 124 -8.70 4.28 6.23
CA GLU A 124 -7.74 5.38 6.42
C GLU A 124 -7.71 6.29 5.19
N GLU A 125 -7.50 5.73 4.00
CA GLU A 125 -7.52 6.46 2.72
C GLU A 125 -8.86 7.20 2.51
N LEU A 126 -9.99 6.57 2.84
CA LEU A 126 -11.31 7.19 2.74
C LEU A 126 -11.45 8.40 3.66
N LEU A 127 -10.95 8.30 4.91
CA LEU A 127 -10.97 9.40 5.86
C LEU A 127 -10.05 10.55 5.41
N GLU A 128 -8.88 10.23 4.85
CA GLU A 128 -7.97 11.21 4.27
C GLU A 128 -8.62 11.96 3.10
N PHE A 129 -9.31 11.26 2.19
CA PHE A 129 -10.01 11.90 1.09
C PHE A 129 -11.16 12.80 1.56
N ILE A 130 -11.89 12.38 2.59
CA ILE A 130 -12.95 13.20 3.20
C ILE A 130 -12.33 14.46 3.84
N GLN A 131 -11.25 14.31 4.60
CA GLN A 131 -10.55 15.41 5.24
C GLN A 131 -9.97 16.39 4.22
N ALA A 132 -9.37 15.89 3.12
CA ALA A 132 -8.82 16.72 2.06
C ALA A 132 -9.89 17.55 1.33
N ARG A 133 -11.14 17.05 1.25
CA ARG A 133 -12.26 17.77 0.65
C ARG A 133 -13.00 18.68 1.65
N ASP A 134 -12.94 18.40 2.94
CA ASP A 134 -13.61 19.21 3.96
C ASP A 134 -12.79 20.47 4.28
N SER A 135 -13.13 21.58 3.63
CA SER A 135 -12.52 22.89 3.89
C SER A 135 -12.96 23.51 5.22
N THR A 136 -13.93 22.92 5.93
CA THR A 136 -14.62 23.55 7.08
C THR A 136 -14.23 22.95 8.43
N ALA A 137 -13.25 22.05 8.48
CA ALA A 137 -12.76 21.36 9.68
C ALA A 137 -13.83 20.58 10.48
N LYS A 138 -15.08 20.50 10.00
CA LYS A 138 -16.20 19.81 10.68
C LYS A 138 -15.92 18.33 10.88
N THR A 139 -15.25 17.70 9.91
CA THR A 139 -14.84 16.30 10.00
C THR A 139 -13.83 16.12 11.13
N ALA A 140 -12.84 17.00 11.25
CA ALA A 140 -11.86 16.93 12.32
C ALA A 140 -12.50 17.14 13.70
N ASP A 141 -13.43 18.08 13.83
CA ASP A 141 -14.15 18.31 15.08
C ASP A 141 -15.07 17.15 15.43
N TRP A 142 -15.77 16.58 14.45
CA TRP A 142 -16.58 15.38 14.65
C TRP A 142 -15.72 14.17 15.08
N VAL A 143 -14.55 13.97 14.45
CA VAL A 143 -13.61 12.91 14.84
C VAL A 143 -13.13 13.12 16.28
N LYS A 144 -12.73 14.34 16.64
CA LYS A 144 -12.32 14.67 18.02
C LYS A 144 -13.43 14.40 19.02
N GLU A 145 -14.65 14.86 18.75
CA GLU A 145 -15.79 14.64 19.63
C GLU A 145 -16.13 13.16 19.77
N ASN A 146 -16.11 12.41 18.67
CA ASN A 146 -16.42 10.99 18.69
C ASN A 146 -15.33 10.19 19.42
N PHE A 147 -14.06 10.52 19.16
CA PHE A 147 -12.92 9.92 19.85
C PHE A 147 -12.97 10.22 21.35
N ALA A 148 -13.27 11.46 21.73
CA ALA A 148 -13.45 11.84 23.15
C ALA A 148 -14.60 11.07 23.82
N LYS A 149 -15.71 10.84 23.12
CA LYS A 149 -16.83 10.03 23.64
C LYS A 149 -16.44 8.56 23.85
N VAL A 150 -15.73 7.98 22.89
CA VAL A 150 -15.21 6.60 23.01
C VAL A 150 -14.28 6.50 24.21
N LEU A 151 -13.29 7.40 24.31
CA LEU A 151 -12.36 7.44 25.45
C LEU A 151 -13.09 7.64 26.79
N ALA A 152 -14.07 8.54 26.86
CA ALA A 152 -14.84 8.74 28.09
C ALA A 152 -15.56 7.46 28.52
N SER A 153 -16.17 6.73 27.58
CA SER A 153 -16.85 5.46 27.88
C SER A 153 -15.88 4.36 28.33
N GLU A 154 -14.70 4.30 27.73
CA GLU A 154 -13.64 3.36 28.13
C GLU A 154 -13.09 3.71 29.52
N MET A 155 -12.85 5.00 29.79
CA MET A 155 -12.40 5.50 31.09
C MET A 155 -13.41 5.22 32.19
N ASP A 156 -14.71 5.37 31.92
CA ASP A 156 -15.77 4.99 32.86
C ASP A 156 -15.73 3.49 33.17
N GLY A 157 -15.50 2.64 32.16
CA GLY A 157 -15.34 1.20 32.33
C GLY A 157 -14.12 0.85 33.20
N VAL A 158 -12.97 1.48 32.95
CA VAL A 158 -11.77 1.31 33.77
C VAL A 158 -11.98 1.82 35.19
N THR A 159 -12.67 2.95 35.35
CA THR A 159 -12.97 3.51 36.67
C THR A 159 -13.86 2.57 37.48
N GLN A 160 -14.84 1.92 36.82
CA GLN A 160 -15.68 0.90 37.46
C GLN A 160 -14.85 -0.33 37.86
N LEU A 161 -13.91 -0.77 37.02
CA LEU A 161 -13.02 -1.89 37.32
C LEU A 161 -12.10 -1.59 38.51
N LEU A 162 -11.58 -0.37 38.59
CA LEU A 162 -10.69 0.08 39.67
C LEU A 162 -11.43 0.44 40.96
N ARG A 163 -12.77 0.49 40.94
CA ARG A 163 -13.55 0.88 42.11
C ARG A 163 -13.58 -0.28 43.10
N PRO A 164 -13.03 -0.12 44.32
CA PRO A 164 -13.14 -1.16 45.34
C PRO A 164 -14.61 -1.39 45.70
N GLN A 165 -14.98 -2.65 45.91
CA GLN A 165 -16.33 -2.98 46.35
C GLN A 165 -16.60 -2.31 47.70
N ARG A 166 -17.67 -1.52 47.80
CA ARG A 166 -17.98 -0.65 48.95
C ARG A 166 -18.07 -1.36 50.31
N ASN A 167 -18.19 -2.69 50.32
CA ASN A 167 -18.39 -3.49 51.53
C ASN A 167 -17.27 -4.54 51.75
N GLY A 168 -16.18 -4.50 50.98
CA GLY A 168 -15.05 -5.43 51.13
C GLY A 168 -14.01 -4.93 52.14
N GLU A 169 -13.43 -5.84 52.92
CA GLU A 169 -12.23 -5.52 53.70
C GLU A 169 -11.06 -5.19 52.76
N VAL A 170 -10.34 -4.12 53.07
CA VAL A 170 -9.22 -3.63 52.23
C VAL A 170 -8.10 -4.66 52.09
N SER A 171 -7.89 -5.51 53.11
CA SER A 171 -6.92 -6.61 53.09
C SER A 171 -7.22 -7.62 51.98
N VAL A 172 -8.48 -8.04 51.83
CA VAL A 172 -8.90 -9.00 50.80
C VAL A 172 -8.72 -8.40 49.40
N VAL A 173 -9.04 -7.12 49.23
CA VAL A 173 -8.85 -6.41 47.96
C VAL A 173 -7.38 -6.32 47.58
N LEU A 174 -6.48 -6.07 48.53
CA LEU A 174 -5.04 -6.00 48.29
C LEU A 174 -4.42 -7.37 48.01
N ASP A 175 -4.91 -8.43 48.66
CA ASP A 175 -4.44 -9.80 48.44
C ASP A 175 -4.89 -10.35 47.06
N GLU A 176 -6.08 -9.96 46.59
CA GLU A 176 -6.60 -10.34 45.26
C GLU A 176 -6.10 -9.44 44.13
N PHE A 177 -5.54 -8.27 44.46
CA PHE A 177 -5.08 -7.31 43.47
C PHE A 177 -3.86 -7.86 42.73
N SER A 178 -4.06 -8.11 41.43
CA SER A 178 -2.99 -8.49 40.51
C SER A 178 -2.97 -7.49 39.36
N LEU A 179 -1.83 -6.86 39.17
CA LEU A 179 -1.61 -5.92 38.06
C LEU A 179 -1.76 -6.61 36.70
N GLU A 180 -1.31 -7.86 36.57
CA GLU A 180 -1.45 -8.63 35.33
C GLU A 180 -2.92 -8.86 34.97
N LYS A 181 -3.74 -9.31 35.94
CA LYS A 181 -5.18 -9.48 35.74
C LYS A 181 -5.88 -8.16 35.43
N LEU A 182 -5.45 -7.07 36.06
CA LEU A 182 -5.97 -5.75 35.79
C LEU A 182 -5.68 -5.35 34.34
N LEU A 183 -4.45 -5.53 33.86
CA LEU A 183 -4.05 -5.20 32.50
C LEU A 183 -4.74 -6.07 31.44
N GLU A 184 -4.98 -7.35 31.73
CA GLU A 184 -5.76 -8.24 30.85
C GLU A 184 -7.24 -7.80 30.80
N ASN A 185 -7.81 -7.42 31.93
CA ASN A 185 -9.18 -6.92 31.99
C ASN A 185 -9.32 -5.55 31.30
N THR A 186 -8.32 -4.67 31.41
CA THR A 186 -8.34 -3.38 30.69
C THR A 186 -8.16 -3.54 29.18
N GLU A 187 -7.49 -4.59 28.70
CA GLU A 187 -7.41 -4.89 27.26
C GLU A 187 -8.79 -5.16 26.65
N GLY A 188 -9.69 -5.79 27.40
CA GLY A 188 -11.08 -6.01 26.97
C GLY A 188 -11.99 -4.78 27.11
N ILE A 189 -11.76 -3.94 28.13
CA ILE A 189 -12.67 -2.84 28.50
C ILE A 189 -12.28 -1.51 27.84
N ALA A 190 -10.99 -1.26 27.69
CA ALA A 190 -10.45 0.01 27.19
C ALA A 190 -9.32 -0.21 26.17
N PRO A 191 -9.63 -0.84 25.02
CA PRO A 191 -8.64 -1.18 24.02
C PRO A 191 -7.98 0.06 23.39
N ASN A 192 -8.75 1.13 23.12
CA ASN A 192 -8.22 2.34 22.48
C ASN A 192 -7.35 3.14 23.44
N LEU A 193 -7.76 3.25 24.72
CA LEU A 193 -6.95 3.88 25.76
C LEU A 193 -5.62 3.16 25.97
N ARG A 194 -5.64 1.82 25.99
CA ARG A 194 -4.41 1.02 26.12
C ARG A 194 -3.48 1.24 24.94
N GLN A 195 -4.01 1.19 23.72
CA GLN A 195 -3.22 1.43 22.51
C GLN A 195 -2.60 2.84 22.53
N LEU A 196 -3.38 3.86 22.89
CA LEU A 196 -2.88 5.24 23.03
C LEU A 196 -1.73 5.35 24.05
N VAL A 197 -1.88 4.72 25.22
CA VAL A 197 -0.85 4.72 26.26
C VAL A 197 0.40 3.96 25.81
N SER A 198 0.22 2.82 25.13
CA SER A 198 1.31 2.05 24.52
C SER A 198 2.07 2.85 23.47
N ASP A 199 1.37 3.54 22.57
CA ASP A 199 1.96 4.36 21.52
C ASP A 199 2.72 5.56 22.09
N LEU A 200 2.19 6.21 23.15
CA LEU A 200 2.86 7.33 23.83
C LEU A 200 4.11 6.89 24.61
N LEU A 201 4.10 5.69 25.17
CA LEU A 201 5.22 5.14 25.95
C LEU A 201 6.21 4.35 25.09
N GLY A 202 5.94 4.15 23.80
CA GLY A 202 6.79 3.40 22.88
C GLY A 202 6.80 1.89 23.13
N TYR A 203 5.77 1.34 23.77
CA TYR A 203 5.62 -0.11 23.91
C TYR A 203 4.92 -0.66 22.66
N GLU A 204 5.66 -1.35 21.78
CA GLU A 204 5.04 -2.06 20.67
C GLU A 204 4.11 -3.15 21.21
N GLN A 205 2.84 -3.07 20.84
CA GLN A 205 1.85 -4.07 21.18
C GLN A 205 2.10 -5.31 20.33
N ASP A 206 2.71 -6.35 20.91
CA ASP A 206 2.82 -7.67 20.28
C ASP A 206 1.42 -8.15 19.90
N GLN A 207 1.08 -8.03 18.61
CA GLN A 207 -0.15 -8.54 18.03
C GLN A 207 -0.13 -10.06 18.08
N VAL A 208 -0.44 -10.66 19.24
CA VAL A 208 -0.73 -12.08 19.36
C VAL A 208 -2.09 -12.32 18.71
N THR A 209 -2.09 -12.42 17.39
CA THR A 209 -3.21 -12.97 16.62
C THR A 209 -3.37 -14.43 17.02
N LYS A 210 -4.13 -14.67 18.09
CA LYS A 210 -4.60 -16.01 18.47
C LYS A 210 -5.51 -16.51 17.35
N LYS A 211 -4.93 -17.15 16.34
CA LYS A 211 -5.66 -17.99 15.38
C LYS A 211 -6.48 -18.99 16.20
N LYS A 212 -7.80 -18.80 16.23
CA LYS A 212 -8.72 -19.80 16.76
C LYS A 212 -8.48 -21.09 15.98
N LYS A 213 -7.94 -22.07 16.69
CA LYS A 213 -7.80 -23.46 16.23
C LYS A 213 -9.21 -24.03 16.27
N ASP A 214 -9.84 -24.17 15.11
CA ASP A 214 -11.11 -24.89 14.99
C ASP A 214 -10.91 -26.33 15.48
N VAL A 215 -11.67 -26.68 16.52
CA VAL A 215 -11.73 -28.02 17.09
C VAL A 215 -13.18 -28.50 17.03
N GLY A 216 -13.38 -29.63 16.36
CA GLY A 216 -14.62 -30.44 16.35
C GLY A 216 -15.39 -30.33 15.04
N LYS A 217 -15.77 -31.40 14.34
CA LYS A 217 -15.93 -32.81 14.72
C LYS A 217 -15.91 -33.68 13.46
N GLU A 218 -15.17 -34.78 13.51
CA GLU A 218 -15.41 -35.94 12.65
C GLU A 218 -16.77 -36.54 13.00
N ILE A 219 -17.62 -36.76 11.99
CA ILE A 219 -18.55 -37.88 11.95
C ILE A 219 -18.38 -38.54 10.59
N ILE A 220 -18.05 -39.82 10.65
CA ILE A 220 -17.85 -40.77 9.57
C ILE A 220 -19.24 -41.25 9.10
N ASP A 221 -19.52 -41.19 7.80
CA ASP A 221 -19.96 -42.37 7.03
C ASP A 221 -19.99 -42.09 5.52
N SER A 222 -19.60 -43.11 4.76
CA SER A 222 -19.14 -43.10 3.36
C SER A 222 -20.27 -43.50 2.37
N PRO A 223 -19.99 -43.98 1.13
CA PRO A 223 -19.69 -43.19 -0.07
C PRO A 223 -20.68 -43.49 -1.23
N THR A 224 -20.76 -42.62 -2.24
CA THR A 224 -21.22 -43.07 -3.58
C THR A 224 -20.43 -42.36 -4.67
N GLN A 225 -19.81 -43.17 -5.51
CA GLN A 225 -18.93 -42.80 -6.62
C GLN A 225 -19.71 -42.32 -7.84
N SER A 226 -19.11 -41.35 -8.56
CA SER A 226 -19.04 -41.19 -10.02
C SER A 226 -18.88 -39.70 -10.31
N GLY A 227 -17.97 -39.18 -11.13
CA GLY A 227 -16.89 -39.72 -11.94
C GLY A 227 -16.31 -38.53 -12.72
N LEU A 228 -15.01 -38.59 -13.03
CA LEU A 228 -14.33 -37.85 -14.11
C LEU A 228 -14.17 -36.32 -13.94
N SER A 229 -12.93 -35.89 -13.67
CA SER A 229 -12.12 -35.13 -14.64
C SER A 229 -10.92 -34.52 -13.94
N GLY A 230 -9.74 -35.08 -14.20
CA GLY A 230 -8.48 -34.54 -13.71
C GLY A 230 -8.12 -33.21 -14.38
N LYS A 231 -7.59 -32.28 -13.57
CA LYS A 231 -6.53 -31.34 -13.94
C LYS A 231 -6.02 -30.67 -12.65
N ALA A 232 -4.74 -30.87 -12.36
CA ALA A 232 -4.03 -30.27 -11.24
C ALA A 232 -3.88 -28.74 -11.43
N PRO A 233 -3.95 -27.92 -10.35
CA PRO A 233 -3.59 -26.51 -10.43
C PRO A 233 -2.09 -26.32 -10.24
N ASN A 234 -1.50 -25.54 -11.15
CA ASN A 234 -0.11 -25.10 -11.15
C ASN A 234 0.26 -24.37 -9.84
N SER A 235 1.49 -24.66 -9.43
CA SER A 235 2.22 -24.13 -8.27
C SER A 235 2.26 -22.61 -8.17
N ARG A 236 1.87 -22.08 -7.00
CA ARG A 236 2.25 -20.74 -6.52
C ARG A 236 3.77 -20.69 -6.30
N ILE A 237 4.46 -19.85 -7.06
CA ILE A 237 5.81 -19.41 -6.72
C ILE A 237 5.66 -18.15 -5.85
N LEU A 238 5.87 -18.32 -4.54
CA LEU A 238 6.09 -17.23 -3.59
C LEU A 238 7.57 -16.84 -3.66
N THR A 239 7.89 -15.72 -4.30
CA THR A 239 9.20 -15.08 -4.13
C THR A 239 9.19 -14.32 -2.81
N ARG A 240 10.04 -14.77 -1.86
CA ARG A 240 10.40 -14.04 -0.65
C ARG A 240 11.09 -12.74 -1.04
N ILE A 241 10.54 -11.59 -0.66
CA ILE A 241 11.26 -10.32 -0.62
C ILE A 241 12.04 -10.32 0.70
N THR A 242 13.37 -10.30 0.61
CA THR A 242 14.28 -10.17 1.75
C THR A 242 14.51 -8.69 2.07
N ARG A 243 14.82 -8.40 3.34
CA ARG A 243 14.83 -7.08 3.98
C ARG A 243 15.90 -6.08 3.50
N ASP A 244 16.55 -6.35 2.36
CA ASP A 244 17.66 -5.55 1.83
C ASP A 244 17.29 -4.71 0.58
N ASP A 245 16.03 -4.76 0.13
CA ASP A 245 15.55 -4.04 -1.06
C ASP A 245 14.86 -2.68 -0.77
N ILE A 246 15.22 -2.01 0.34
CA ILE A 246 14.72 -0.67 0.65
C ILE A 246 15.79 0.37 0.30
N PRO A 247 15.66 1.17 -0.76
CA PRO A 247 16.53 2.32 -0.97
C PRO A 247 16.23 3.38 0.10
N ILE A 248 17.25 3.65 0.92
CA ILE A 248 17.32 4.73 1.89
C ILE A 248 17.18 6.06 1.14
N TRP A 249 16.06 6.76 1.33
CA TRP A 249 15.92 8.16 0.95
C TRP A 249 16.80 9.01 1.88
N GLN A 250 17.82 9.65 1.32
CA GLN A 250 18.52 10.74 2.01
C GLN A 250 17.74 12.05 1.78
N PRO A 251 17.51 12.88 2.81
CA PRO A 251 16.87 14.17 2.65
C PRO A 251 17.81 15.13 1.92
N ALA A 252 17.32 15.73 0.83
CA ALA A 252 18.00 16.84 0.17
C ALA A 252 17.96 18.09 1.07
N GLU A 253 19.11 18.70 1.21
CA GLU A 253 19.39 19.95 1.91
C GLU A 253 18.48 21.08 1.39
N PHE A 254 17.57 21.56 2.22
CA PHE A 254 16.89 22.84 2.02
C PHE A 254 17.73 23.93 2.67
N GLU A 255 18.69 24.46 1.93
CA GLU A 255 19.33 25.73 2.25
C GLU A 255 18.74 26.86 1.40
N ASN A 256 18.27 27.88 2.13
CA ASN A 256 18.25 29.30 1.76
C ASN A 256 17.21 29.79 0.75
N LEU A 257 16.04 30.13 1.28
CA LEU A 257 15.29 31.32 0.83
C LEU A 257 15.00 32.21 2.04
N SER A 258 15.87 33.21 2.26
CA SER A 258 15.50 34.39 3.06
C SER A 258 14.46 35.21 2.30
N PRO A 259 13.43 35.72 2.98
CA PRO A 259 12.56 36.75 2.44
C PRO A 259 13.19 38.15 2.58
N GLN A 260 12.84 38.98 1.60
CA GLN A 260 13.03 40.43 1.41
C GLN A 260 13.57 41.28 2.55
#